data_AF-N8YEB2-F1
#
_entry.id   AF-N8YEB2-F1
#
_cell.length_a   1.000
_cell.length_b   1.000
_cell.length_c   1.000
_cell.angle_alpha   90.00
_cell.angle_beta   90.00
_cell.angle_gamma   90.00
#
_symmetry.space_group_name_H-M   'P 1'
#
loop_
_entity.id
_entity.type
_entity.pdbx_description
1 polymer ?
#
loop_
_entity_poly.entity_id
_entity_poly.type
_entity_poly.pdbx_seq_one_letter_code
_entity_poly.pdbx_strand_id
1 'polypeptide(L)'
;MMGKFKHSTYSIIIIFICGYLLTACQPKAKDIENNAMNQKTYILHFGQQGVQDFSKYNDGQVDHQPAGASFRELDFSPPSLGQIKIENGANSLVIDHAFSVLGTQWNITDGIQIFDIDAGLNKEEFVSPEQAYHGYVELMKRLNQAGWNTYFARYNPRVAKEDNIRYLMEGHDIVDMSYIFNFEEWKKIINSIAGKTIGYRLYANGILLDISLKQTKKNEEGKEQYIVRYSFQTVRYNERNLMSDIDKMTPQELENAFKQSLIKDKRSRGIDEKDMRSKGYHIDESYIDPDVWLYVK
;
A
#
# COMPACT_ATOMS: atom_id res chain seq x y z
N MET A 1 -51.30 -5.23 -53.95
CA MET A 1 -51.15 -3.77 -53.77
C MET A 1 -49.76 -3.41 -54.27
N MET A 2 -49.56 -2.59 -55.31
CA MET A 2 -49.79 -1.13 -55.40
C MET A 2 -48.82 -0.33 -54.51
N GLY A 3 -47.80 0.38 -55.04
CA GLY A 3 -47.17 0.28 -56.37
C GLY A 3 -46.57 1.59 -56.93
N LYS A 4 -46.10 1.50 -58.19
CA LYS A 4 -45.67 2.57 -59.14
C LYS A 4 -44.29 3.24 -58.95
N PHE A 5 -43.47 3.08 -60.00
CA PHE A 5 -42.28 3.88 -60.35
C PHE A 5 -42.63 5.35 -60.68
N LYS A 6 -41.63 6.24 -60.60
CA LYS A 6 -41.23 7.09 -61.75
C LYS A 6 -39.85 7.74 -61.57
N HIS A 7 -39.04 7.77 -62.64
CA HIS A 7 -37.92 8.72 -62.81
C HIS A 7 -38.42 10.04 -63.44
N SER A 8 -37.70 11.15 -63.23
CA SER A 8 -37.02 11.87 -64.33
C SER A 8 -36.02 12.91 -63.81
N THR A 9 -35.14 13.37 -64.69
CA THR A 9 -34.11 14.42 -64.48
C THR A 9 -34.65 15.84 -64.69
N TYR A 10 -33.88 16.87 -64.31
CA TYR A 10 -33.39 17.95 -65.21
C TYR A 10 -32.35 18.86 -64.51
N SER A 11 -31.51 19.56 -65.30
CA SER A 11 -30.39 20.39 -64.84
C SER A 11 -30.43 21.80 -65.44
N ILE A 12 -30.03 22.85 -64.69
CA ILE A 12 -29.73 24.21 -65.20
C ILE A 12 -28.52 24.79 -64.41
N ILE A 13 -27.71 25.67 -65.04
CA ILE A 13 -26.40 26.16 -64.56
C ILE A 13 -26.24 27.68 -64.74
N ILE A 14 -25.92 28.43 -63.66
CA ILE A 14 -25.33 29.81 -63.56
C ILE A 14 -24.72 29.87 -62.12
N ILE A 15 -23.48 30.23 -61.71
CA ILE A 15 -22.21 30.86 -62.21
C ILE A 15 -22.11 32.42 -62.17
N PHE A 16 -20.98 32.93 -61.62
CA PHE A 16 -20.48 34.33 -61.51
C PHE A 16 -21.07 35.24 -60.39
N ILE A 17 -20.30 36.05 -59.63
CA ILE A 17 -18.85 36.04 -59.30
C ILE A 17 -18.51 36.93 -58.06
N CYS A 18 -17.34 36.70 -57.43
CA CYS A 18 -16.54 37.57 -56.55
C CYS A 18 -17.12 38.25 -55.29
N GLY A 19 -16.36 38.16 -54.18
CA GLY A 19 -16.51 39.00 -52.98
C GLY A 19 -15.53 38.58 -51.86
N TYR A 20 -14.44 39.31 -51.65
CA TYR A 20 -13.46 39.03 -50.61
C TYR A 20 -14.01 39.31 -49.20
N LEU A 21 -13.81 38.39 -48.24
CA LEU A 21 -12.93 38.60 -47.07
C LEU A 21 -12.93 37.38 -46.13
N LEU A 22 -11.78 36.70 -46.01
CA LEU A 22 -11.58 35.63 -45.02
C LEU A 22 -11.14 36.21 -43.67
N THR A 23 -12.08 36.72 -42.88
CA THR A 23 -11.85 36.92 -41.44
C THR A 23 -12.18 35.64 -40.68
N ALA A 24 -11.29 34.65 -40.77
CA ALA A 24 -11.36 33.49 -39.89
C ALA A 24 -11.12 33.95 -38.45
N CYS A 25 -12.17 34.00 -37.63
CA CYS A 25 -12.04 34.10 -36.19
C CYS A 25 -11.34 32.84 -35.68
N GLN A 26 -10.01 32.90 -35.59
CA GLN A 26 -9.26 31.93 -34.81
C GLN A 26 -9.85 31.93 -33.39
N PRO A 27 -10.36 30.80 -32.87
CA PRO A 27 -10.44 30.67 -31.43
C PRO A 27 -9.01 30.86 -30.94
N LYS A 28 -8.79 31.87 -30.06
CA LYS A 28 -7.46 32.11 -29.49
C LYS A 28 -6.94 30.76 -28.99
N ALA A 29 -5.71 30.41 -29.36
CA ALA A 29 -5.01 29.32 -28.72
C ALA A 29 -4.94 29.68 -27.24
N LYS A 30 -5.82 29.06 -26.44
CA LYS A 30 -5.75 29.15 -25.00
C LYS A 30 -4.49 28.37 -24.64
N ASP A 31 -3.53 29.04 -24.03
CA ASP A 31 -2.19 28.52 -23.84
C ASP A 31 -2.27 27.10 -23.26
N ILE A 32 -1.56 26.17 -23.90
CA ILE A 32 -1.33 24.85 -23.33
C ILE A 32 -0.26 25.05 -22.25
N GLU A 33 -0.68 25.69 -21.16
CA GLU A 33 0.05 25.63 -19.91
C GLU A 33 0.28 24.16 -19.60
N ASN A 34 1.54 23.80 -19.38
CA ASN A 34 1.94 22.48 -18.94
C ASN A 34 1.45 22.27 -17.50
N ASN A 35 0.14 22.02 -17.36
CA ASN A 35 -0.47 21.45 -16.17
C ASN A 35 -0.01 19.99 -16.06
N ALA A 36 1.27 19.82 -15.72
CA ALA A 36 1.69 18.76 -14.84
C ALA A 36 0.81 18.89 -13.59
N MET A 37 -0.29 18.14 -13.59
CA MET A 37 -1.36 18.28 -12.63
C MET A 37 -0.78 18.00 -11.25
N ASN A 38 -0.60 19.03 -10.42
CA ASN A 38 0.03 18.92 -9.10
C ASN A 38 -0.83 17.97 -8.23
N GLN A 39 -0.47 16.69 -8.24
CA GLN A 39 -1.18 15.65 -7.53
C GLN A 39 -1.06 15.95 -6.04
N LYS A 40 -2.18 16.38 -5.45
CA LYS A 40 -2.26 16.82 -4.05
C LYS A 40 -1.80 15.67 -3.16
N THR A 41 -0.64 15.81 -2.53
CA THR A 41 -0.18 14.87 -1.51
C THR A 41 -1.01 15.02 -0.24
N TYR A 42 -1.57 13.92 0.24
CA TYR A 42 -2.29 13.83 1.51
C TYR A 42 -1.30 13.38 2.58
N ILE A 43 -0.92 14.28 3.49
CA ILE A 43 0.03 13.98 4.57
C ILE A 43 -0.76 13.55 5.79
N LEU A 44 -0.54 12.34 6.27
CA LEU A 44 -1.25 11.73 7.38
C LEU A 44 -0.26 11.27 8.45
N HIS A 45 -0.53 11.61 9.71
CA HIS A 45 0.26 11.22 10.86
C HIS A 45 -0.49 10.19 11.72
N PHE A 46 0.22 9.43 12.54
CA PHE A 46 -0.41 8.72 13.66
C PHE A 46 -0.81 9.69 14.78
N GLY A 47 -1.56 9.18 15.76
CA GLY A 47 -1.91 9.94 16.95
C GLY A 47 -3.05 10.95 16.72
N GLN A 48 -3.10 11.97 17.58
CA GLN A 48 -4.08 13.06 17.49
C GLN A 48 -3.93 13.90 16.22
N GLN A 49 -2.72 13.97 15.65
CA GLN A 49 -2.49 14.73 14.42
C GLN A 49 -3.22 14.08 13.24
N GLY A 50 -3.22 12.75 13.12
CA GLY A 50 -3.98 12.04 12.09
C GLY A 50 -5.48 12.35 12.09
N VAL A 51 -6.08 12.52 13.28
CA VAL A 51 -7.50 12.92 13.43
C VAL A 51 -7.74 14.30 12.79
N GLN A 52 -6.82 15.24 12.99
CA GLN A 52 -6.88 16.58 12.39
C GLN A 52 -6.61 16.53 10.87
N ASP A 53 -5.67 15.69 10.44
CA ASP A 53 -5.32 15.52 9.03
C ASP A 53 -6.51 15.00 8.23
N PHE A 54 -7.16 13.92 8.70
CA PHE A 54 -8.42 13.44 8.10
C PHE A 54 -9.49 14.54 8.09
N SER A 55 -9.70 15.24 9.21
CA SER A 55 -10.74 16.28 9.30
C SER A 55 -10.54 17.44 8.30
N LYS A 56 -9.30 17.70 7.88
CA LYS A 56 -8.91 18.66 6.84
C LYS A 56 -9.11 18.12 5.40
N TYR A 57 -9.26 16.80 5.24
CA TYR A 57 -9.32 16.13 3.95
C TYR A 57 -10.68 15.47 3.64
N ASN A 58 -11.50 15.15 4.64
CA ASN A 58 -12.83 14.53 4.52
C ASN A 58 -13.98 15.36 5.16
N ASP A 59 -13.78 16.66 5.32
CA ASP A 59 -14.69 17.61 5.98
C ASP A 59 -15.16 17.19 7.39
N GLY A 60 -14.32 16.42 8.10
CA GLY A 60 -14.55 15.98 9.48
C GLY A 60 -15.35 14.69 9.63
N GLN A 61 -15.68 14.01 8.52
CA GLN A 61 -16.47 12.78 8.55
C GLN A 61 -15.82 11.68 9.42
N VAL A 62 -16.68 10.97 10.15
CA VAL A 62 -16.36 9.84 11.02
C VAL A 62 -17.48 8.81 10.93
N ASP A 63 -17.13 7.53 10.85
CA ASP A 63 -18.00 6.46 11.30
C ASP A 63 -17.64 6.08 12.74
N HIS A 64 -18.64 5.80 13.57
CA HIS A 64 -18.50 5.51 14.99
C HIS A 64 -19.19 4.17 15.30
N GLN A 65 -18.40 3.12 15.44
CA GLN A 65 -18.91 1.77 15.65
C GLN A 65 -19.28 1.50 17.11
N PRO A 66 -20.36 0.72 17.39
CA PRO A 66 -20.74 0.34 18.75
C PRO A 66 -19.68 -0.40 19.56
N ALA A 67 -18.66 -0.96 18.89
CA ALA A 67 -17.50 -1.62 19.51
C ALA A 67 -16.39 -0.65 19.99
N GLY A 68 -16.58 0.66 19.85
CA GLY A 68 -15.63 1.70 20.31
C GLY A 68 -14.65 2.20 19.23
N ALA A 69 -14.53 1.48 18.10
CA ALA A 69 -13.76 1.97 16.96
C ALA A 69 -14.41 3.22 16.34
N SER A 70 -13.55 4.16 15.92
CA SER A 70 -13.91 5.27 15.05
C SER A 70 -13.08 5.20 13.78
N PHE A 71 -13.73 5.30 12.63
CA PHE A 71 -13.12 5.18 11.30
C PHE A 71 -13.16 6.51 10.55
N ARG A 72 -12.12 6.75 9.75
CA ARG A 72 -11.99 7.94 8.90
C ARG A 72 -11.47 7.52 7.53
N GLU A 73 -12.20 7.88 6.50
CA GLU A 73 -11.94 7.39 5.13
C GLU A 73 -11.57 8.55 4.19
N LEU A 74 -10.74 8.24 3.20
CA LEU A 74 -10.40 9.07 2.04
C LEU A 74 -10.42 8.19 0.79
N ASP A 75 -11.43 8.36 -0.04
CA ASP A 75 -11.58 7.62 -1.30
C ASP A 75 -11.13 8.43 -2.51
N PHE A 76 -10.61 7.69 -3.49
CA PHE A 76 -10.07 8.20 -4.73
C PHE A 76 -10.58 7.35 -5.90
N SER A 77 -10.57 7.90 -7.11
CA SER A 77 -11.08 7.18 -8.28
C SER A 77 -10.41 7.64 -9.58
N PRO A 78 -10.20 6.74 -10.55
CA PRO A 78 -9.63 7.11 -11.85
C PRO A 78 -10.43 8.25 -12.52
N PRO A 79 -9.76 9.24 -13.15
CA PRO A 79 -8.32 9.33 -13.39
C PRO A 79 -7.49 9.93 -12.24
N SER A 80 -8.12 10.33 -11.14
CA SER A 80 -7.51 11.12 -10.05
C SER A 80 -7.27 10.27 -8.80
N LEU A 81 -6.32 9.35 -8.88
CA LEU A 81 -5.88 8.52 -7.74
C LEU A 81 -5.10 9.33 -6.70
N GLY A 82 -5.15 8.89 -5.44
CA GLY A 82 -4.48 9.56 -4.34
C GLY A 82 -2.95 9.41 -4.39
N GLN A 83 -2.25 10.39 -3.81
CA GLN A 83 -0.88 10.23 -3.35
C GLN A 83 -0.86 10.51 -1.85
N ILE A 84 -0.43 9.53 -1.06
CA ILE A 84 -0.49 9.56 0.40
C ILE A 84 0.94 9.59 0.94
N LYS A 85 1.23 10.47 1.90
CA LYS A 85 2.46 10.41 2.69
C LYS A 85 2.08 10.03 4.11
N ILE A 86 2.48 8.84 4.55
CA ILE A 86 2.51 8.50 5.97
C ILE A 86 3.75 9.15 6.56
N GLU A 87 3.55 10.14 7.43
CA GLU A 87 4.65 10.83 8.11
C GLU A 87 5.21 9.95 9.24
N ASN A 88 6.50 9.65 9.14
CA ASN A 88 7.27 8.91 10.14
C ASN A 88 8.70 9.48 10.25
N GLY A 89 8.83 10.81 10.12
CA GLY A 89 10.12 11.50 10.09
C GLY A 89 10.98 11.02 8.92
N ALA A 90 12.22 10.62 9.21
CA ALA A 90 13.14 10.06 8.22
C ALA A 90 12.61 8.76 7.57
N ASN A 91 11.70 8.04 8.23
CA ASN A 91 11.10 6.81 7.72
C ASN A 91 9.75 7.00 7.00
N SER A 92 9.38 8.25 6.69
CA SER A 92 8.14 8.57 5.98
C SER A 92 8.03 7.83 4.65
N LEU A 93 6.87 7.24 4.37
CA LEU A 93 6.60 6.54 3.12
C LEU A 93 5.58 7.32 2.29
N VAL A 94 5.92 7.58 1.02
CA VAL A 94 4.96 8.03 0.00
C VAL A 94 4.40 6.81 -0.71
N ILE A 95 3.07 6.74 -0.85
CA ILE A 95 2.32 5.75 -1.61
C ILE A 95 1.61 6.48 -2.73
N ASP A 96 1.90 6.10 -3.97
CA ASP A 96 1.20 6.60 -5.15
C ASP A 96 -0.01 5.72 -5.49
N HIS A 97 -0.90 6.22 -6.33
CA HIS A 97 -2.00 5.46 -6.94
C HIS A 97 -2.98 4.85 -5.93
N ALA A 98 -3.15 5.50 -4.78
CA ALA A 98 -4.09 5.06 -3.75
C ALA A 98 -5.54 5.13 -4.25
N PHE A 99 -6.32 4.10 -3.93
CA PHE A 99 -7.76 4.02 -4.15
C PHE A 99 -8.53 4.43 -2.90
N SER A 100 -8.06 4.02 -1.72
CA SER A 100 -8.68 4.32 -0.42
C SER A 100 -7.63 4.45 0.67
N VAL A 101 -7.96 5.19 1.73
CA VAL A 101 -7.24 5.20 3.00
C VAL A 101 -8.23 5.13 4.15
N LEU A 102 -8.13 4.10 4.99
CA LEU A 102 -8.89 3.93 6.22
C LEU A 102 -7.98 4.17 7.43
N GLY A 103 -8.22 5.25 8.16
CA GLY A 103 -7.63 5.50 9.48
C GLY A 103 -8.52 4.98 10.60
N THR A 104 -7.96 4.16 11.49
CA THR A 104 -8.70 3.61 12.65
C THR A 104 -8.20 4.20 13.98
N GLN A 105 -9.16 4.56 14.83
CA GLN A 105 -8.98 5.05 16.19
C GLN A 105 -9.82 4.19 17.15
N TRP A 106 -9.18 3.39 18.01
CA TRP A 106 -9.88 2.60 19.05
C TRP A 106 -9.98 3.32 20.39
N ASN A 107 -9.09 4.29 20.65
CA ASN A 107 -9.12 5.11 21.86
C ASN A 107 -9.01 6.59 21.52
N ILE A 108 -9.88 7.41 22.10
CA ILE A 108 -9.88 8.86 21.89
C ILE A 108 -8.59 9.54 22.36
N THR A 109 -7.85 8.97 23.33
CA THR A 109 -6.54 9.52 23.79
C THR A 109 -5.40 9.21 22.83
N ASP A 110 -5.43 8.04 22.19
CA ASP A 110 -4.34 7.55 21.36
C ASP A 110 -4.44 8.04 19.91
N GLY A 111 -5.61 8.46 19.44
CA GLY A 111 -5.81 9.00 18.09
C GLY A 111 -5.80 7.91 17.01
N ILE A 112 -5.29 8.23 15.81
CA ILE A 112 -5.12 7.23 14.75
C ILE A 112 -4.01 6.25 15.12
N GLN A 113 -4.36 4.96 15.19
CA GLN A 113 -3.49 3.86 15.61
C GLN A 113 -3.15 2.89 14.47
N ILE A 114 -3.97 2.87 13.40
CA ILE A 114 -3.86 2.01 12.23
C ILE A 114 -4.15 2.83 10.97
N PHE A 115 -3.43 2.56 9.87
CA PHE A 115 -3.84 2.92 8.51
C PHE A 115 -3.90 1.66 7.64
N ASP A 116 -5.04 1.41 7.01
CA ASP A 116 -5.13 0.50 5.86
C ASP A 116 -5.25 1.32 4.57
N ILE A 117 -4.44 1.00 3.56
CA ILE A 117 -4.37 1.70 2.27
C ILE A 117 -4.33 0.67 1.16
N ASP A 118 -5.32 0.70 0.26
CA ASP A 118 -5.28 -0.07 -1.00
C ASP A 118 -4.86 0.86 -2.15
N ALA A 119 -3.85 0.44 -2.93
CA ALA A 119 -3.27 1.24 -4.01
C ALA A 119 -2.90 0.37 -5.24
N GLY A 120 -2.76 1.01 -6.40
CA GLY A 120 -2.17 0.36 -7.58
C GLY A 120 -0.65 0.27 -7.48
N LEU A 121 -0.05 -0.84 -7.93
CA LEU A 121 1.41 -0.91 -8.12
C LEU A 121 1.90 0.03 -9.25
N ASN A 122 0.99 0.35 -10.17
CA ASN A 122 1.18 1.23 -11.31
C ASN A 122 -0.03 2.18 -11.41
N LYS A 123 0.11 3.25 -12.19
CA LYS A 123 -0.95 4.24 -12.41
C LYS A 123 -2.11 3.70 -13.25
N GLU A 124 -1.79 2.92 -14.28
CA GLU A 124 -2.76 2.29 -15.18
C GLU A 124 -3.27 0.96 -14.60
N GLU A 125 -4.56 0.64 -14.77
CA GLU A 125 -5.18 -0.58 -14.19
C GLU A 125 -4.52 -1.88 -14.71
N PHE A 126 -4.08 -1.88 -15.98
CA PHE A 126 -3.48 -3.03 -16.64
C PHE A 126 -2.20 -2.61 -17.38
N VAL A 127 -1.08 -3.22 -17.02
CA VAL A 127 0.25 -2.92 -17.57
C VAL A 127 0.94 -4.17 -18.10
N SER A 128 2.04 -4.03 -18.86
CA SER A 128 2.85 -5.20 -19.24
C SER A 128 3.55 -5.83 -18.02
N PRO A 129 3.94 -7.11 -18.05
CA PRO A 129 4.70 -7.75 -16.96
C PRO A 129 5.98 -6.99 -16.59
N GLU A 130 6.65 -6.39 -17.58
CA GLU A 130 7.87 -5.58 -17.41
C GLU A 130 7.54 -4.26 -16.68
N GLN A 131 6.43 -3.60 -17.03
CA GLN A 131 5.97 -2.39 -16.36
C GLN A 131 5.54 -2.66 -14.90
N ALA A 132 4.89 -3.79 -14.64
CA ALA A 132 4.57 -4.23 -13.27
C ALA A 132 5.83 -4.50 -12.45
N TYR A 133 6.80 -5.20 -13.04
CA TYR A 133 8.11 -5.42 -12.43
C TYR A 133 8.85 -4.10 -12.13
N HIS A 134 8.81 -3.12 -13.02
CA HIS A 134 9.35 -1.78 -12.74
C HIS A 134 8.65 -1.10 -11.55
N GLY A 135 7.32 -1.21 -11.44
CA GLY A 135 6.57 -0.72 -10.28
C GLY A 135 7.01 -1.38 -8.96
N TYR A 136 7.21 -2.70 -8.98
CA TYR A 136 7.80 -3.45 -7.86
C TYR A 136 9.20 -2.95 -7.49
N VAL A 137 10.10 -2.82 -8.47
CA VAL A 137 11.48 -2.36 -8.22
C VAL A 137 11.51 -0.97 -7.58
N GLU A 138 10.67 -0.03 -8.04
CA GLU A 138 10.60 1.32 -7.44
C GLU A 138 9.95 1.32 -6.04
N LEU A 139 8.97 0.45 -5.77
CA LEU A 139 8.43 0.25 -4.42
C LEU A 139 9.53 -0.25 -3.47
N MET A 140 10.28 -1.29 -3.84
CA MET A 140 11.34 -1.83 -2.97
C MET A 140 12.47 -0.83 -2.75
N LYS A 141 12.90 -0.08 -3.79
CA LYS A 141 13.86 1.03 -3.64
C LYS A 141 13.35 2.06 -2.64
N ARG A 142 12.09 2.48 -2.73
CA ARG A 142 11.48 3.49 -1.87
C ARG A 142 11.45 3.05 -0.39
N LEU A 143 11.09 1.79 -0.12
CA LEU A 143 11.10 1.21 1.22
C LEU A 143 12.51 1.16 1.82
N ASN A 144 13.50 0.70 1.05
CA ASN A 144 14.91 0.68 1.46
C ASN A 144 15.47 2.10 1.68
N GLN A 145 15.16 3.05 0.80
CA GLN A 145 15.58 4.46 0.94
C GLN A 145 14.94 5.16 2.15
N ALA A 146 13.69 4.84 2.47
CA ALA A 146 13.00 5.28 3.68
C ALA A 146 13.40 4.45 4.92
N GLY A 147 14.45 3.62 4.86
CA GLY A 147 15.02 2.93 6.02
C GLY A 147 14.06 1.97 6.74
N TRP A 148 13.07 1.42 6.04
CA TRP A 148 12.28 0.31 6.56
C TRP A 148 13.13 -0.97 6.57
N ASN A 149 12.91 -1.84 7.55
CA ASN A 149 13.66 -3.10 7.70
C ASN A 149 12.68 -4.27 7.87
N THR A 150 13.08 -5.49 7.48
CA THR A 150 12.32 -6.72 7.81
C THR A 150 12.07 -6.79 9.33
N TYR A 151 10.85 -7.11 9.73
CA TYR A 151 10.48 -7.36 11.12
C TYR A 151 9.96 -8.78 11.33
N PHE A 152 10.79 -9.62 11.95
CA PHE A 152 10.30 -10.87 12.53
C PHE A 152 9.51 -10.54 13.80
N ALA A 153 8.23 -10.95 13.85
CA ALA A 153 7.49 -10.95 15.12
C ALA A 153 8.28 -11.73 16.19
N ARG A 154 8.22 -11.30 17.46
CA ARG A 154 9.10 -11.81 18.53
C ARG A 154 9.05 -13.32 18.77
N TYR A 155 7.93 -13.96 18.40
CA TYR A 155 7.73 -15.40 18.49
C TYR A 155 8.05 -16.15 17.18
N ASN A 156 8.10 -15.47 16.02
CA ASN A 156 8.42 -16.10 14.74
C ASN A 156 9.92 -16.48 14.65
N PRO A 157 10.27 -17.57 13.96
CA PRO A 157 11.66 -17.93 13.70
C PRO A 157 12.34 -16.90 12.78
N ARG A 158 13.59 -16.53 13.09
CA ARG A 158 14.41 -15.62 12.28
C ARG A 158 15.05 -16.36 11.10
N VAL A 159 14.24 -16.78 10.13
CA VAL A 159 14.75 -17.48 8.93
C VAL A 159 15.72 -16.58 8.16
N ALA A 160 16.91 -17.09 7.84
CA ALA A 160 17.95 -16.28 7.21
C ALA A 160 17.63 -15.97 5.73
N LYS A 161 18.18 -14.85 5.24
CA LYS A 161 17.96 -14.33 3.88
C LYS A 161 18.34 -15.31 2.76
N GLU A 162 19.28 -16.21 3.03
CA GLU A 162 19.73 -17.25 2.08
C GLU A 162 18.57 -18.20 1.69
N ASP A 163 17.57 -18.37 2.56
CA ASP A 163 16.37 -19.16 2.32
C ASP A 163 15.14 -18.30 1.88
N ASN A 164 15.30 -17.00 1.63
CA ASN A 164 14.18 -16.06 1.39
C ASN A 164 13.20 -16.51 0.28
N ILE A 165 13.70 -16.90 -0.90
CA ILE A 165 12.85 -17.41 -1.99
C ILE A 165 12.17 -18.73 -1.62
N ARG A 166 12.84 -19.61 -0.87
CA ARG A 166 12.26 -20.89 -0.43
C ARG A 166 11.11 -20.66 0.54
N TYR A 167 11.33 -19.81 1.55
CA TYR A 167 10.34 -19.49 2.58
C TYR A 167 9.09 -18.83 1.98
N LEU A 168 9.27 -17.89 1.04
CA LEU A 168 8.20 -17.31 0.24
C LEU A 168 7.40 -18.36 -0.55
N MET A 169 8.10 -19.29 -1.20
CA MET A 169 7.48 -20.35 -2.02
C MET A 169 6.74 -21.41 -1.17
N GLU A 170 7.08 -21.56 0.11
CA GLU A 170 6.32 -22.35 1.09
C GLU A 170 5.10 -21.56 1.67
N GLY A 171 4.91 -20.30 1.27
CA GLY A 171 3.71 -19.48 1.56
C GLY A 171 3.88 -18.43 2.66
N HIS A 172 5.11 -18.08 3.02
CA HIS A 172 5.44 -17.09 4.04
C HIS A 172 5.80 -15.71 3.47
N ASP A 173 5.94 -14.71 4.34
CA ASP A 173 6.42 -13.37 3.97
C ASP A 173 7.90 -13.37 3.59
N ILE A 174 8.31 -12.32 2.85
CA ILE A 174 9.70 -12.00 2.55
C ILE A 174 10.49 -11.72 3.84
N VAL A 175 11.65 -12.36 3.96
CA VAL A 175 12.57 -12.19 5.10
C VAL A 175 13.78 -11.31 4.79
N ASP A 176 14.07 -11.05 3.52
CA ASP A 176 15.04 -10.02 3.10
C ASP A 176 14.40 -9.01 2.15
N MET A 177 14.10 -7.82 2.68
CA MET A 177 13.54 -6.68 1.95
C MET A 177 14.59 -5.92 1.10
N SER A 178 15.88 -6.13 1.37
CA SER A 178 16.97 -5.57 0.55
C SER A 178 17.19 -6.35 -0.73
N TYR A 179 16.76 -7.62 -0.76
CA TYR A 179 16.81 -8.46 -1.95
C TYR A 179 15.68 -8.14 -2.93
N ILE A 180 15.96 -7.21 -3.84
CA ILE A 180 15.07 -6.91 -4.98
C ILE A 180 15.24 -8.02 -6.03
N PHE A 181 14.18 -8.78 -6.29
CA PHE A 181 14.17 -9.85 -7.31
C PHE A 181 14.54 -9.33 -8.68
N ASN A 182 15.19 -10.17 -9.50
CA ASN A 182 15.29 -9.91 -10.93
C ASN A 182 13.97 -10.28 -11.66
N PHE A 183 13.82 -9.87 -12.92
CA PHE A 183 12.57 -10.05 -13.67
C PHE A 183 12.10 -11.51 -13.81
N GLU A 184 13.02 -12.45 -14.04
CA GLU A 184 12.66 -13.87 -14.17
C GLU A 184 12.37 -14.53 -12.83
N GLU A 185 13.00 -14.08 -11.73
CA GLU A 185 12.62 -14.46 -10.37
C GLU A 185 11.22 -13.97 -10.01
N TRP A 186 10.96 -12.67 -10.18
CA TRP A 186 9.66 -12.04 -9.99
C TRP A 186 8.54 -12.78 -10.74
N LYS A 187 8.75 -13.01 -12.04
CA LYS A 187 7.84 -13.70 -12.94
C LYS A 187 7.63 -15.17 -12.56
N LYS A 188 8.68 -15.87 -12.10
CA LYS A 188 8.56 -17.23 -11.57
C LYS A 188 7.75 -17.25 -10.26
N ILE A 189 8.05 -16.35 -9.35
CA ILE A 189 7.44 -16.23 -8.01
C ILE A 189 5.93 -15.94 -8.15
N ILE A 190 5.54 -14.85 -8.81
CA ILE A 190 4.12 -14.44 -8.95
C ILE A 190 3.26 -15.51 -9.65
N ASN A 191 3.85 -16.31 -10.54
CA ASN A 191 3.12 -17.40 -11.21
C ASN A 191 3.16 -18.75 -10.46
N SER A 192 3.93 -18.88 -9.38
CA SER A 192 4.03 -20.11 -8.59
C SER A 192 3.37 -20.04 -7.21
N ILE A 193 3.41 -18.88 -6.55
CA ILE A 193 2.92 -18.72 -5.17
C ILE A 193 1.39 -18.77 -5.09
N ALA A 194 0.88 -19.39 -4.03
CA ALA A 194 -0.55 -19.50 -3.78
C ALA A 194 -1.20 -18.09 -3.66
N GLY A 195 -2.36 -17.90 -4.29
CA GLY A 195 -3.07 -16.62 -4.27
C GLY A 195 -2.43 -15.46 -5.07
N LYS A 196 -1.22 -15.66 -5.63
CA LYS A 196 -0.42 -14.64 -6.33
C LYS A 196 -0.08 -13.40 -5.49
N THR A 197 0.14 -13.60 -4.20
CA THR A 197 0.45 -12.53 -3.23
C THR A 197 1.87 -12.69 -2.70
N ILE A 198 2.68 -11.62 -2.74
CA ILE A 198 3.95 -11.51 -1.98
C ILE A 198 3.68 -10.65 -0.75
N GLY A 199 3.94 -11.20 0.43
CA GLY A 199 3.83 -10.51 1.71
C GLY A 199 5.17 -9.98 2.23
N TYR A 200 5.13 -8.87 2.96
CA TYR A 200 6.26 -8.29 3.68
C TYR A 200 5.80 -7.82 5.06
N ARG A 201 6.59 -8.10 6.10
CA ARG A 201 6.39 -7.53 7.44
C ARG A 201 7.58 -6.66 7.81
N LEU A 202 7.35 -5.37 8.02
CA LEU A 202 8.39 -4.35 8.17
C LEU A 202 8.24 -3.54 9.46
N TYR A 203 9.34 -2.92 9.90
CA TYR A 203 9.38 -1.98 11.03
C TYR A 203 10.19 -0.73 10.69
N ALA A 204 9.71 0.42 11.18
CA ALA A 204 10.48 1.65 11.29
C ALA A 204 9.91 2.60 12.37
N ASN A 205 10.77 3.11 13.26
CA ASN A 205 10.47 4.19 14.22
C ASN A 205 9.11 4.03 14.96
N GLY A 206 8.90 2.89 15.64
CA GLY A 206 7.67 2.65 16.39
C GLY A 206 6.43 2.31 15.56
N ILE A 207 6.56 2.17 14.24
CA ILE A 207 5.49 1.75 13.33
C ILE A 207 5.84 0.38 12.72
N LEU A 208 4.85 -0.51 12.69
CA LEU A 208 4.86 -1.75 11.91
C LEU A 208 4.13 -1.51 10.59
N LEU A 209 4.59 -2.17 9.53
CA LEU A 209 3.97 -2.11 8.20
C LEU A 209 3.94 -3.52 7.60
N ASP A 210 2.73 -4.06 7.44
CA ASP A 210 2.47 -5.25 6.65
C ASP A 210 2.10 -4.82 5.21
N ILE A 211 2.80 -5.34 4.21
CA ILE A 211 2.52 -5.08 2.78
C ILE A 211 2.08 -6.38 2.11
N SER A 212 0.98 -6.31 1.35
CA SER A 212 0.45 -7.41 0.54
C SER A 212 0.37 -6.96 -0.91
N LEU A 213 1.35 -7.38 -1.73
CA LEU A 213 1.38 -7.11 -3.16
C LEU A 213 0.76 -8.30 -3.89
N LYS A 214 -0.33 -8.08 -4.63
CA LYS A 214 -1.10 -9.16 -5.27
C LYS A 214 -1.36 -8.91 -6.75
N GLN A 215 -1.07 -9.90 -7.60
CA GLN A 215 -1.61 -9.93 -8.97
C GLN A 215 -3.10 -10.29 -8.91
N THR A 216 -4.00 -9.33 -9.13
CA THR A 216 -5.45 -9.52 -8.96
C THR A 216 -6.14 -9.99 -10.23
N LYS A 217 -5.71 -9.52 -11.40
CA LYS A 217 -6.27 -9.89 -12.72
C LYS A 217 -5.16 -9.96 -13.78
N LYS A 218 -5.46 -10.68 -14.86
CA LYS A 218 -4.71 -10.67 -16.12
C LYS A 218 -5.72 -10.62 -17.27
N ASN A 219 -5.53 -9.74 -18.25
CA ASN A 219 -6.46 -9.58 -19.37
C ASN A 219 -6.09 -10.51 -20.56
N GLU A 220 -6.93 -10.52 -21.60
CA GLU A 220 -6.74 -11.35 -22.80
C GLU A 220 -5.48 -10.97 -23.61
N GLU A 221 -5.03 -9.72 -23.52
CA GLU A 221 -3.77 -9.25 -24.12
C GLU A 221 -2.52 -9.65 -23.32
N GLY A 222 -2.69 -10.31 -22.16
CA GLY A 222 -1.60 -10.69 -21.26
C GLY A 222 -1.09 -9.56 -20.37
N LYS A 223 -1.76 -8.40 -20.32
CA LYS A 223 -1.49 -7.32 -19.36
C LYS A 223 -2.02 -7.68 -17.98
N GLU A 224 -1.35 -7.20 -16.94
CA GLU A 224 -1.54 -7.62 -15.55
C GLU A 224 -1.98 -6.45 -14.67
N GLN A 225 -2.86 -6.72 -13.72
CA GLN A 225 -3.27 -5.80 -12.66
C GLN A 225 -2.63 -6.22 -11.34
N TYR A 226 -2.03 -5.26 -10.63
CA TYR A 226 -1.47 -5.46 -9.30
C TYR A 226 -2.03 -4.43 -8.32
N ILE A 227 -2.60 -4.93 -7.22
CA ILE A 227 -2.99 -4.11 -6.07
C ILE A 227 -1.98 -4.35 -4.95
N VAL A 228 -1.57 -3.26 -4.30
CA VAL A 228 -0.73 -3.27 -3.11
C VAL A 228 -1.58 -2.77 -1.95
N ARG A 229 -1.79 -3.62 -0.94
CA ARG A 229 -2.33 -3.19 0.35
C ARG A 229 -1.18 -2.91 1.31
N TYR A 230 -1.27 -1.79 2.01
CA TYR A 230 -0.40 -1.42 3.12
C TYR A 230 -1.27 -1.40 4.39
N SER A 231 -0.89 -2.15 5.41
CA SER A 231 -1.51 -2.09 6.74
C SER A 231 -0.45 -1.63 7.74
N PHE A 232 -0.49 -0.36 8.11
CA PHE A 232 0.40 0.21 9.10
C PHE A 232 -0.25 0.16 10.49
N GLN A 233 0.50 -0.23 11.51
CA GLN A 233 0.06 -0.23 12.91
C GLN A 233 1.10 0.46 13.78
N THR A 234 0.65 1.27 14.74
CA THR A 234 1.56 1.67 15.83
C THR A 234 2.00 0.44 16.61
N VAL A 235 3.28 0.36 16.96
CA VAL A 235 3.82 -0.65 17.89
C VAL A 235 3.02 -0.64 19.20
N ARG A 236 2.64 0.54 19.68
CA ARG A 236 1.73 0.72 20.82
C ARG A 236 0.46 -0.12 20.69
N TYR A 237 -0.28 0.04 19.59
CA TYR A 237 -1.50 -0.74 19.35
C TYR A 237 -1.20 -2.24 19.22
N ASN A 238 -0.19 -2.63 18.43
CA ASN A 238 0.10 -4.04 18.16
C ASN A 238 0.50 -4.79 19.45
N GLU A 239 1.47 -4.26 20.20
CA GLU A 239 2.00 -4.87 21.43
C GLU A 239 0.98 -4.90 22.57
N ARG A 240 0.22 -3.81 22.76
CA ARG A 240 -0.78 -3.74 23.82
C ARG A 240 -1.89 -4.77 23.63
N ASN A 241 -2.28 -5.07 22.39
CA ASN A 241 -3.26 -6.10 22.07
C ASN A 241 -2.75 -7.55 22.21
N LEU A 242 -1.44 -7.75 22.43
CA LEU A 242 -0.89 -9.07 22.80
C LEU A 242 -1.01 -9.36 24.33
N MET A 243 -1.54 -8.42 25.11
CA MET A 243 -1.61 -8.49 26.58
C MET A 243 -3.04 -8.28 27.09
N SER A 244 -3.54 -9.22 27.89
CA SER A 244 -4.87 -9.13 28.51
C SER A 244 -4.94 -8.05 29.59
N ASP A 245 -6.14 -7.48 29.80
CA ASP A 245 -6.47 -6.58 30.92
C ASP A 245 -5.61 -5.30 31.05
N ILE A 246 -4.92 -4.89 29.98
CA ILE A 246 -3.98 -3.76 29.99
C ILE A 246 -4.57 -2.44 30.50
N ASP A 247 -5.82 -2.11 30.18
CA ASP A 247 -6.45 -0.84 30.60
C ASP A 247 -6.67 -0.74 32.12
N LYS A 248 -6.41 -1.82 32.86
CA LYS A 248 -6.49 -1.90 34.33
C LYS A 248 -5.11 -1.88 34.99
N MET A 249 -4.02 -1.99 34.21
CA MET A 249 -2.66 -2.09 34.73
C MET A 249 -2.09 -0.73 35.14
N THR A 250 -1.43 -0.68 36.30
CA THR A 250 -0.48 0.40 36.60
C THR A 250 0.72 0.33 35.63
N PRO A 251 1.49 1.42 35.44
CA PRO A 251 2.67 1.41 34.58
C PRO A 251 3.70 0.32 34.95
N GLN A 252 3.80 -0.03 36.24
CA GLN A 252 4.71 -1.07 36.72
C GLN A 252 4.21 -2.49 36.37
N GLU A 253 2.90 -2.72 36.41
CA GLU A 253 2.29 -3.98 36.00
C GLU A 253 2.39 -4.17 34.48
N LEU A 254 2.19 -3.11 33.69
CA LEU A 254 2.41 -3.15 32.24
C LEU A 254 3.86 -3.47 31.88
N GLU A 255 4.84 -2.84 32.54
CA GLU A 255 6.25 -3.16 32.34
C GLU A 255 6.56 -4.63 32.70
N ASN A 256 5.97 -5.14 33.77
CA ASN A 256 6.12 -6.54 34.17
C ASN A 256 5.45 -7.51 33.19
N ALA A 257 4.25 -7.21 32.72
CA ALA A 257 3.54 -8.00 31.71
C ALA A 257 4.32 -8.08 30.39
N PHE A 258 4.85 -6.94 29.94
CA PHE A 258 5.72 -6.85 28.76
C PHE A 258 7.02 -7.64 28.95
N LYS A 259 7.68 -7.56 30.11
CA LYS A 259 8.85 -8.40 30.43
C LYS A 259 8.53 -9.90 30.40
N GLN A 260 7.32 -10.32 30.79
CA GLN A 260 6.88 -11.72 30.70
C GLN A 260 6.51 -12.14 29.26
N SER A 261 5.93 -11.26 28.44
CA SER A 261 5.68 -11.57 27.02
C SER A 261 6.99 -11.78 26.27
N LEU A 262 8.01 -10.94 26.47
CA LEU A 262 9.35 -11.14 25.92
C LEU A 262 9.95 -12.53 26.25
N ILE A 263 9.77 -13.02 27.48
CA ILE A 263 10.25 -14.35 27.92
C ILE A 263 9.46 -15.48 27.24
N LYS A 264 8.14 -15.31 27.08
CA LYS A 264 7.26 -16.27 26.40
C LYS A 264 7.58 -16.34 24.90
N ASP A 265 7.67 -15.19 24.24
CA ASP A 265 7.90 -15.07 22.80
C ASP A 265 9.26 -15.67 22.42
N LYS A 266 10.32 -15.35 23.17
CA LYS A 266 11.66 -15.95 23.01
C LYS A 266 11.65 -17.47 23.18
N ARG A 267 10.79 -18.01 24.05
CA ARG A 267 10.63 -19.46 24.21
C ARG A 267 9.92 -20.10 23.02
N SER A 268 8.89 -19.46 22.46
CA SER A 268 8.21 -19.92 21.26
C SER A 268 9.18 -19.94 20.07
N ARG A 269 9.82 -18.80 19.79
CA ARG A 269 10.85 -18.67 18.75
C ARG A 269 11.94 -19.73 18.88
N GLY A 270 12.41 -20.03 20.10
CA GLY A 270 13.43 -21.07 20.33
C GLY A 270 12.98 -22.51 20.02
N ILE A 271 11.67 -22.78 19.99
CA ILE A 271 11.09 -24.05 19.53
C ILE A 271 10.99 -24.04 18.00
N ASP A 272 10.45 -22.96 17.44
CA ASP A 272 10.18 -22.83 16.00
C ASP A 272 11.50 -22.73 15.19
N GLU A 273 12.52 -22.04 15.69
CA GLU A 273 13.87 -22.02 15.10
C GLU A 273 14.55 -23.40 15.12
N LYS A 274 14.20 -24.28 16.08
CA LYS A 274 14.72 -25.65 16.13
C LYS A 274 14.02 -26.56 15.11
N ASP A 275 12.70 -26.41 14.96
CA ASP A 275 11.92 -27.09 13.92
C ASP A 275 12.39 -26.67 12.51
N MET A 276 12.54 -25.36 12.25
CA MET A 276 13.05 -24.84 10.98
C MET A 276 14.46 -25.37 10.65
N ARG A 277 15.39 -25.40 11.61
CA ARG A 277 16.70 -26.05 11.40
C ARG A 277 16.59 -27.55 11.08
N SER A 278 15.63 -28.26 11.67
CA SER A 278 15.39 -29.68 11.34
C SER A 278 14.85 -29.88 9.91
N LYS A 279 14.16 -28.87 9.36
CA LYS A 279 13.73 -28.77 7.96
C LYS A 279 14.83 -28.24 7.03
N GLY A 280 16.06 -28.05 7.52
CA GLY A 280 17.19 -27.55 6.76
C GLY A 280 17.09 -26.06 6.39
N TYR A 281 16.46 -25.23 7.23
CA TYR A 281 16.53 -23.77 7.12
C TYR A 281 17.70 -23.21 7.94
N HIS A 282 18.29 -22.14 7.43
CA HIS A 282 19.24 -21.30 8.16
C HIS A 282 18.49 -20.30 9.05
N ILE A 283 19.08 -19.94 10.18
CA ILE A 283 18.53 -18.96 11.12
C ILE A 283 19.52 -17.81 11.26
N ASP A 284 19.04 -16.59 11.10
CA ASP A 284 19.81 -15.38 11.37
C ASP A 284 19.92 -15.15 12.88
N GLU A 285 20.99 -15.68 13.46
CA GLU A 285 21.35 -15.44 14.86
C GLU A 285 21.83 -14.00 15.12
N SER A 286 22.16 -13.23 14.07
CA SER A 286 22.61 -11.84 14.14
C SER A 286 21.47 -10.81 14.12
N TYR A 287 20.27 -11.17 13.66
CA TYR A 287 19.09 -10.30 13.77
C TYR A 287 18.77 -9.99 15.24
N ILE A 288 18.64 -8.69 15.52
CA ILE A 288 18.29 -8.11 16.82
C ILE A 288 16.86 -7.57 16.72
N ASP A 289 15.95 -8.00 17.60
CA ASP A 289 14.62 -7.41 17.69
C ASP A 289 14.70 -5.92 18.08
N PRO A 290 13.90 -5.03 17.45
CA PRO A 290 13.83 -3.63 17.86
C PRO A 290 13.41 -3.47 19.32
N ASP A 291 14.05 -2.54 20.06
CA ASP A 291 13.54 -2.13 21.38
C ASP A 291 12.25 -1.31 21.20
N VAL A 292 11.13 -2.00 21.36
CA VAL A 292 9.79 -1.44 21.24
C VAL A 292 9.27 -0.81 22.53
N TRP A 293 9.91 -1.00 23.69
CA TRP A 293 9.34 -0.61 25.00
C TRP A 293 9.03 0.88 25.10
N LEU A 294 9.85 1.72 24.47
CA LEU A 294 9.65 3.18 24.41
C LEU A 294 8.33 3.61 23.74
N TYR A 295 7.70 2.74 22.95
CA TYR A 295 6.41 2.99 22.28
C TYR A 295 5.24 2.26 22.94
N VAL A 296 5.48 1.22 23.76
CA VAL A 296 4.42 0.44 24.44
C VAL A 296 3.84 1.19 25.65
N LYS A 297 4.71 1.93 26.38
CA LYS A 297 4.33 2.75 27.54
C LYS A 297 3.21 3.73 27.21
#